data_AF-A0A2Z6M009-F1
#
_entry.id   AF-A0A2Z6M009-F1
#
_cell.length_a   1.000
_cell.length_b   1.000
_cell.length_c   1.000
_cell.angle_alpha   90.00
_cell.angle_beta   90.00
_cell.angle_gamma   90.00
#
_symmetry.space_group_name_H-M   'P 1'
#
loop_
_entity.id
_entity.type
_entity.pdbx_description
1 polymer ?
#
loop_
_entity_poly.entity_id
_entity_poly.type
_entity_poly.pdbx_seq_one_letter_code
_entity_poly.pdbx_strand_id
1 'polypeptide(L)'
;MNKWTTNLPTVKPFYAVKCNPNISIIGALAALRSNFDCASRAEIESVLSLGVSPDRIIYANPCKSESHIKYAACVGVNPEEDSGAWCCLDLKYSALLEEVPELLKVADMAGLKVIGVSFHIGSGGADSRAYNNAILLAKNVFETALRLGMSKMKILDIGGGFTSGSKFDEASLNINDAINSYFENEDDLIIIGEPGRYFVETAFTLATKVIGKRVRSELREYWIDDGIYGTLNNIVFDNAILKCMTLRFGSKPENITCKYSKTYPSIQQFLDPLVIHLIRYLKSTHYPNLRWTIG
;
A
#
# COMPACT_ATOMS: atom_id res chain seq x y z
N MET A 1 -12.54 -5.04 -4.13
CA MET A 1 -12.30 -6.42 -4.59
C MET A 1 -12.68 -6.59 -6.05
N ASN A 2 -13.95 -6.41 -6.45
CA ASN A 2 -14.39 -6.62 -7.84
C ASN A 2 -13.51 -5.94 -8.90
N LYS A 3 -13.18 -4.65 -8.72
CA LYS A 3 -12.30 -3.92 -9.65
C LYS A 3 -10.91 -4.56 -9.77
N TRP A 4 -10.36 -5.10 -8.69
CA TRP A 4 -9.09 -5.83 -8.73
C TRP A 4 -9.21 -7.09 -9.58
N THR A 5 -10.21 -7.93 -9.29
CA THR A 5 -10.43 -9.18 -10.01
C THR A 5 -10.70 -8.97 -11.49
N THR A 6 -11.38 -7.88 -11.88
CA THR A 6 -11.62 -7.54 -13.29
C THR A 6 -10.35 -7.10 -14.00
N ASN A 7 -9.55 -6.25 -13.36
CA ASN A 7 -8.39 -5.63 -14.01
C ASN A 7 -7.11 -6.46 -13.92
N LEU A 8 -6.95 -7.27 -12.88
CA LEU A 8 -5.80 -8.15 -12.63
C LEU A 8 -6.30 -9.57 -12.33
N PRO A 9 -6.95 -10.25 -13.30
CA PRO A 9 -7.63 -11.52 -13.06
C PRO A 9 -6.68 -12.66 -12.68
N THR A 10 -5.41 -12.58 -13.08
CA THR A 10 -4.38 -13.58 -12.79
C THR A 10 -3.61 -13.30 -11.50
N VAL A 11 -3.78 -12.12 -10.89
CA VAL A 11 -3.04 -11.70 -9.70
C VAL A 11 -3.89 -11.84 -8.44
N LYS A 12 -3.47 -12.73 -7.53
CA LYS A 12 -4.15 -12.91 -6.24
C LYS A 12 -3.77 -11.78 -5.27
N PRO A 13 -4.74 -11.05 -4.68
CA PRO A 13 -4.44 -9.97 -3.74
C PRO A 13 -4.15 -10.51 -2.34
N PHE A 14 -3.00 -10.11 -1.78
CA PHE A 14 -2.61 -10.25 -0.38
C PHE A 14 -2.65 -8.87 0.27
N TYR A 15 -3.70 -8.58 1.04
CA TYR A 15 -3.86 -7.27 1.66
C TYR A 15 -2.72 -7.01 2.65
N ALA A 16 -1.96 -5.95 2.43
CA ALA A 16 -0.89 -5.52 3.33
C ALA A 16 -1.47 -4.94 4.63
N VAL A 17 -1.50 -5.76 5.69
CA VAL A 17 -2.19 -5.45 6.96
C VAL A 17 -1.62 -4.19 7.62
N LYS A 18 -0.32 -3.98 7.52
CA LYS A 18 0.39 -2.76 7.98
C LYS A 18 -0.24 -1.45 7.49
N CYS A 19 -0.94 -1.46 6.36
CA CYS A 19 -1.57 -0.26 5.80
C CYS A 19 -2.74 0.24 6.66
N ASN A 20 -3.56 -0.67 7.19
CA ASN A 20 -4.59 -0.37 8.17
C ASN A 20 -5.00 -1.67 8.92
N PRO A 21 -4.45 -1.92 10.12
CA PRO A 21 -4.65 -3.17 10.84
C PRO A 21 -6.01 -3.25 11.57
N ASN A 22 -6.98 -2.39 11.21
CA ASN A 22 -8.31 -2.41 11.81
C ASN A 22 -9.00 -3.76 11.55
N ILE A 23 -9.41 -4.44 12.62
CA ILE A 23 -9.96 -5.80 12.56
C ILE A 23 -11.22 -5.90 11.68
N SER A 24 -12.03 -4.84 11.59
CA SER A 24 -13.22 -4.81 10.73
C SER A 24 -12.86 -4.80 9.26
N ILE A 25 -11.75 -4.14 8.87
CA ILE A 25 -11.24 -4.18 7.49
C ILE A 25 -10.74 -5.58 7.17
N ILE A 26 -9.92 -6.14 8.05
CA ILE A 26 -9.36 -7.49 7.86
C ILE A 26 -10.50 -8.50 7.74
N GLY A 27 -11.52 -8.43 8.63
CA GLY A 27 -12.70 -9.28 8.59
C GLY A 27 -13.53 -9.12 7.30
N ALA A 28 -13.74 -7.89 6.84
CA ALA A 28 -14.44 -7.64 5.59
C ALA A 28 -13.68 -8.21 4.37
N LEU A 29 -12.35 -8.01 4.32
CA LEU A 29 -11.50 -8.56 3.24
C LEU A 29 -11.41 -10.09 3.31
N ALA A 30 -11.39 -10.67 4.51
CA ALA A 30 -11.42 -12.11 4.72
C ALA A 30 -12.71 -12.73 4.17
N ALA A 31 -13.86 -12.11 4.45
CA ALA A 31 -15.17 -12.50 3.93
C ALA A 31 -15.27 -12.37 2.41
N LEU A 32 -14.58 -11.38 1.82
CA LEU A 32 -14.40 -11.21 0.38
C LEU A 32 -13.33 -12.13 -0.24
N ARG A 33 -12.83 -13.11 0.52
CA ARG A 33 -11.83 -14.12 0.09
C ARG A 33 -10.46 -13.53 -0.30
N SER A 34 -10.10 -12.35 0.22
CA SER A 34 -8.74 -11.80 0.07
C SER A 34 -7.71 -12.61 0.85
N ASN A 35 -6.46 -12.64 0.40
CA ASN A 35 -5.34 -13.12 1.22
C ASN A 35 -4.71 -11.94 1.98
N PHE A 36 -3.65 -12.19 2.76
CA PHE A 36 -3.04 -11.19 3.65
C PHE A 36 -1.51 -11.22 3.62
N ASP A 37 -0.90 -10.05 3.42
CA ASP A 37 0.51 -9.80 3.70
C ASP A 37 0.63 -9.28 5.14
N CYS A 38 1.34 -10.04 5.97
CA CYS A 38 1.67 -9.66 7.34
C CYS A 38 3.16 -9.34 7.47
N ALA A 39 3.48 -8.27 8.21
CA ALA A 39 4.84 -7.83 8.49
C ALA A 39 5.29 -8.09 9.94
N SER A 40 4.39 -8.55 10.80
CA SER A 40 4.68 -8.83 12.22
C SER A 40 3.84 -9.97 12.79
N ARG A 41 4.29 -10.52 13.93
CA ARG A 41 3.53 -11.49 14.71
C ARG A 41 2.13 -10.99 15.07
N ALA A 42 1.99 -9.73 15.47
CA ALA A 42 0.70 -9.16 15.86
C ALA A 42 -0.29 -9.11 14.69
N GLU A 43 0.21 -8.87 13.47
CA GLU A 43 -0.62 -8.90 12.25
C GLU A 43 -1.07 -10.33 11.93
N ILE A 44 -0.16 -11.32 12.02
CA ILE A 44 -0.50 -12.74 11.85
C ILE A 44 -1.58 -13.15 12.87
N GLU A 45 -1.39 -12.83 14.15
CA GLU A 45 -2.36 -13.12 15.21
C GLU A 45 -3.72 -12.48 14.93
N SER A 46 -3.74 -11.24 14.46
CA SER A 46 -4.98 -10.52 14.11
C SER A 46 -5.73 -11.22 12.98
N VAL A 47 -5.04 -11.63 11.92
CA VAL A 47 -5.65 -12.34 10.78
C VAL A 47 -6.16 -13.73 11.20
N LEU A 48 -5.35 -14.50 11.93
CA LEU A 48 -5.72 -15.83 12.41
C LEU A 48 -6.90 -15.78 13.39
N SER A 49 -7.01 -14.74 14.21
CA SER A 49 -8.12 -14.57 15.17
C SER A 49 -9.50 -14.48 14.49
N LEU A 50 -9.53 -14.16 13.20
CA LEU A 50 -10.74 -14.11 12.38
C LEU A 50 -11.06 -15.44 11.69
N GLY A 51 -10.34 -16.52 12.02
CA GLY A 51 -10.51 -17.84 11.41
C GLY A 51 -9.99 -17.94 9.98
N VAL A 52 -9.13 -17.00 9.55
CA VAL A 52 -8.45 -17.09 8.26
C VAL A 52 -7.42 -18.21 8.33
N SER A 53 -7.43 -19.07 7.32
CA SER A 53 -6.48 -20.19 7.23
C SER A 53 -5.05 -19.69 6.96
N PRO A 54 -4.01 -20.28 7.58
CA PRO A 54 -2.62 -19.85 7.40
C PRO A 54 -2.11 -19.83 5.95
N ASP A 55 -2.62 -20.68 5.06
CA ASP A 55 -2.27 -20.70 3.61
C ASP A 55 -2.65 -19.41 2.86
N ARG A 56 -3.51 -18.58 3.46
CA ARG A 56 -3.90 -17.27 2.93
C ARG A 56 -3.04 -16.13 3.49
N ILE A 57 -1.95 -16.44 4.17
CA ILE A 57 -1.04 -15.47 4.78
C ILE A 57 0.36 -15.62 4.20
N ILE A 58 0.94 -14.51 3.73
CA ILE A 58 2.38 -14.42 3.49
C ILE A 58 3.02 -13.57 4.58
N TYR A 59 4.24 -13.93 4.96
CA TYR A 59 5.05 -13.14 5.89
C TYR A 59 6.11 -12.36 5.10
N ALA A 60 5.72 -11.25 4.47
CA ALA A 60 6.58 -10.49 3.55
C ALA A 60 7.36 -9.33 4.20
N ASN A 61 7.85 -9.55 5.43
CA ASN A 61 8.88 -8.68 6.02
C ASN A 61 10.27 -9.29 5.73
N PRO A 62 11.17 -8.63 5.00
CA PRO A 62 12.48 -9.24 4.70
C PRO A 62 13.36 -9.39 5.94
N CYS A 63 13.31 -8.45 6.88
CA CYS A 63 14.08 -8.51 8.11
C CYS A 63 13.24 -9.09 9.26
N LYS A 64 13.26 -10.41 9.44
CA LYS A 64 12.50 -11.11 10.49
C LYS A 64 13.41 -11.49 11.67
N SER A 65 12.92 -11.32 12.90
CA SER A 65 13.60 -11.88 14.07
C SER A 65 13.45 -13.39 14.09
N GLU A 66 14.43 -14.12 14.63
CA GLU A 66 14.37 -15.58 14.76
C GLU A 66 13.11 -16.04 15.49
N SER A 67 12.73 -15.33 16.56
CA SER A 67 11.51 -15.62 17.33
C SER A 67 10.23 -15.47 16.50
N HIS A 68 10.19 -14.52 15.55
CA HIS A 68 9.05 -14.32 14.67
C HIS A 68 8.99 -15.38 13.57
N ILE A 69 10.13 -15.80 13.03
CA ILE A 69 10.21 -16.91 12.07
C ILE A 69 9.68 -18.20 12.73
N LYS A 70 10.17 -18.50 13.93
CA LYS A 70 9.71 -19.66 14.73
C LYS A 70 8.21 -19.61 15.01
N TYR A 71 7.69 -18.43 15.34
CA TYR A 71 6.26 -18.25 15.58
C TYR A 71 5.43 -18.51 14.31
N ALA A 72 5.77 -17.87 13.19
CA ALA A 72 5.09 -18.07 11.92
C ALA A 72 5.05 -19.55 11.54
N ALA A 73 6.18 -20.24 11.73
CA ALA A 73 6.26 -21.67 11.49
C ALA A 73 5.39 -22.52 12.43
N CYS A 74 5.30 -22.15 13.71
CA CYS A 74 4.46 -22.84 14.69
C CYS A 74 2.97 -22.73 14.36
N VAL A 75 2.53 -21.63 13.74
CA VAL A 75 1.10 -21.39 13.41
C VAL A 75 0.75 -21.76 11.97
N GLY A 76 1.67 -22.43 11.25
CA GLY A 76 1.43 -22.86 9.88
C GLY A 76 1.44 -21.74 8.85
N VAL A 77 1.88 -20.52 9.21
CA VAL A 77 2.24 -19.48 8.24
C VAL A 77 3.63 -19.85 7.73
N ASN A 78 3.62 -20.90 6.91
CA ASN A 78 4.79 -21.65 6.51
C ASN A 78 4.93 -21.65 4.98
N PRO A 79 6.17 -21.65 4.47
CA PRO A 79 6.47 -22.33 3.21
C PRO A 79 6.01 -23.78 3.32
N GLU A 80 5.36 -24.31 2.28
CA GLU A 80 4.88 -25.70 2.24
C GLU A 80 5.87 -26.73 2.82
N GLU A 81 5.31 -27.81 3.38
CA GLU A 81 6.02 -28.98 3.91
C GLU A 81 7.14 -29.47 2.95
N ASP A 82 8.27 -29.83 3.55
CA ASP A 82 9.56 -30.18 2.93
C ASP A 82 10.38 -29.02 2.30
N SER A 83 11.28 -28.48 3.14
CA SER A 83 12.47 -27.65 2.81
C SER A 83 12.23 -26.23 2.27
N GLY A 84 12.58 -25.23 3.09
CA GLY A 84 12.99 -23.91 2.61
C GLY A 84 12.25 -22.74 3.24
N ALA A 85 12.99 -21.90 3.97
CA ALA A 85 12.53 -20.58 4.36
C ALA A 85 12.26 -19.70 3.13
N TRP A 86 11.26 -18.82 3.19
CA TRP A 86 11.14 -17.71 2.24
C TRP A 86 12.27 -16.72 2.53
N CYS A 87 13.39 -16.85 1.83
CA CYS A 87 14.47 -15.89 1.89
C CYS A 87 14.14 -14.71 0.96
N CYS A 88 13.66 -13.63 1.56
CA CYS A 88 13.66 -12.31 0.93
C CYS A 88 15.03 -11.69 1.23
N LEU A 89 15.80 -11.33 0.20
CA LEU A 89 17.20 -10.92 0.33
C LEU A 89 17.32 -9.39 0.25
N ASP A 90 18.00 -8.82 1.26
CA ASP A 90 18.04 -7.40 1.65
C ASP A 90 19.02 -6.55 0.83
N LEU A 91 18.88 -5.21 0.79
CA LEU A 91 19.65 -4.33 1.71
C LEU A 91 18.86 -3.14 2.30
N LYS A 92 17.60 -2.96 1.88
CA LYS A 92 16.57 -2.26 2.68
C LYS A 92 15.19 -2.84 2.43
N TYR A 93 14.90 -3.28 1.19
CA TYR A 93 13.84 -4.26 0.84
C TYR A 93 14.11 -5.02 -0.50
N SER A 94 15.25 -4.86 -1.20
CA SER A 94 15.55 -5.60 -2.46
C SER A 94 17.05 -5.76 -2.73
N ALA A 95 17.44 -6.88 -3.37
CA ALA A 95 18.79 -7.16 -3.86
C ALA A 95 19.09 -6.49 -5.21
N LEU A 96 20.34 -6.10 -5.44
CA LEU A 96 20.80 -5.65 -6.75
C LEU A 96 20.92 -6.85 -7.70
N LEU A 97 20.66 -6.64 -9.00
CA LEU A 97 20.74 -7.71 -10.01
C LEU A 97 22.11 -8.40 -10.06
N GLU A 98 23.17 -7.66 -9.78
CA GLU A 98 24.55 -8.18 -9.69
C GLU A 98 24.78 -9.08 -8.47
N GLU A 99 24.00 -8.92 -7.40
CA GLU A 99 24.08 -9.72 -6.19
C GLU A 99 23.25 -11.01 -6.30
N VAL A 100 22.22 -11.02 -7.16
CA VAL A 100 21.29 -12.13 -7.34
C VAL A 100 21.98 -13.49 -7.52
N PRO A 101 22.99 -13.66 -8.41
CA PRO A 101 23.61 -14.96 -8.61
C PRO A 101 24.27 -15.52 -7.34
N GLU A 102 24.97 -14.67 -6.58
CA GLU A 102 25.64 -15.10 -5.35
C GLU A 102 24.63 -15.37 -4.23
N LEU A 103 23.60 -14.54 -4.12
CA LEU A 103 22.49 -14.73 -3.20
C LEU A 103 21.75 -16.05 -3.43
N LEU A 104 21.49 -16.40 -4.69
CA LEU A 104 20.87 -17.67 -5.08
C LEU A 104 21.77 -18.87 -4.74
N LYS A 105 23.08 -18.78 -5.02
CA LYS A 105 24.04 -19.84 -4.63
C LYS A 105 24.10 -20.03 -3.12
N VAL A 106 24.12 -18.95 -2.35
CA VAL A 106 24.14 -19.03 -0.88
C VAL A 106 22.86 -19.68 -0.35
N ALA A 107 21.69 -19.35 -0.92
CA ALA A 107 20.44 -20.00 -0.56
C ALA A 107 20.47 -21.50 -0.87
N ASP A 108 20.96 -21.89 -2.04
CA ASP A 108 21.10 -23.30 -2.45
C ASP A 108 22.06 -24.07 -1.53
N MET A 109 23.24 -23.49 -1.24
CA MET A 109 24.23 -24.05 -0.31
C MET A 109 23.69 -24.21 1.12
N ALA A 110 22.77 -23.33 1.53
CA ALA A 110 22.09 -23.41 2.82
C ALA A 110 20.91 -24.41 2.83
N GLY A 111 20.64 -25.08 1.71
CA GLY A 111 19.49 -25.99 1.55
C GLY A 111 18.14 -25.26 1.58
N LEU A 112 18.11 -23.97 1.24
CA LEU A 112 16.91 -23.16 1.18
C LEU A 112 16.30 -23.22 -0.22
N LYS A 113 15.04 -23.62 -0.29
CA LYS A 113 14.27 -23.62 -1.53
C LYS A 113 13.82 -22.20 -1.89
N VAL A 114 14.35 -21.66 -2.97
CA VAL A 114 13.91 -20.38 -3.53
C VAL A 114 12.80 -20.64 -4.54
N ILE A 115 11.57 -20.20 -4.22
CA ILE A 115 10.37 -20.53 -5.01
C ILE A 115 9.87 -19.38 -5.90
N GLY A 116 10.45 -18.19 -5.80
CA GLY A 116 9.92 -17.02 -6.49
C GLY A 116 10.70 -15.74 -6.27
N VAL A 117 10.15 -14.65 -6.80
CA VAL A 117 10.72 -13.30 -6.74
C VAL A 117 9.62 -12.33 -6.36
N SER A 118 9.93 -11.43 -5.42
CA SER A 118 9.08 -10.32 -5.04
C SER A 118 9.77 -8.99 -5.31
N PHE A 119 9.01 -7.97 -5.71
CA PHE A 119 9.48 -6.58 -5.76
C PHE A 119 8.40 -5.63 -5.27
N HIS A 120 8.76 -4.40 -4.93
CA HIS A 120 7.79 -3.38 -4.52
C HIS A 120 8.15 -2.01 -5.13
N ILE A 121 7.30 -1.49 -6.00
CA ILE A 121 7.59 -0.25 -6.76
C ILE A 121 7.52 1.05 -5.92
N GLY A 122 6.92 0.98 -4.74
CA GLY A 122 6.77 2.10 -3.80
C GLY A 122 5.33 2.61 -3.71
N SER A 123 4.92 3.13 -2.55
CA SER A 123 3.56 3.62 -2.31
C SER A 123 3.27 4.92 -3.08
N GLY A 124 2.15 4.99 -3.79
CA GLY A 124 1.64 6.23 -4.39
C GLY A 124 2.23 6.58 -5.76
N GLY A 125 3.25 5.83 -6.20
CA GLY A 125 3.81 5.90 -7.54
C GLY A 125 3.21 4.84 -8.43
N ALA A 126 2.00 5.04 -8.96
CA ALA A 126 1.49 4.19 -10.04
C ALA A 126 2.16 4.57 -11.39
N ASP A 127 3.49 4.63 -11.45
CA ASP A 127 4.19 4.72 -12.74
C ASP A 127 4.07 3.34 -13.39
N SER A 128 3.18 3.26 -14.36
CA SER A 128 2.90 2.05 -15.13
C SER A 128 4.16 1.42 -15.73
N ARG A 129 5.15 2.23 -16.10
CA ARG A 129 6.44 1.77 -16.64
C ARG A 129 7.34 1.12 -15.59
N ALA A 130 7.20 1.52 -14.31
CA ALA A 130 7.98 0.94 -13.24
C ALA A 130 7.61 -0.54 -13.02
N TYR A 131 6.32 -0.89 -13.10
CA TYR A 131 5.89 -2.29 -13.03
C TYR A 131 6.41 -3.12 -14.19
N ASN A 132 6.33 -2.62 -15.42
CA ASN A 132 6.83 -3.34 -16.59
C ASN A 132 8.33 -3.69 -16.44
N ASN A 133 9.15 -2.69 -16.08
CA ASN A 133 10.57 -2.91 -15.86
C ASN A 133 10.82 -3.88 -14.69
N ALA A 134 10.10 -3.75 -13.58
CA ALA A 134 10.27 -4.64 -12.43
C ALA A 134 9.93 -6.10 -12.75
N ILE A 135 8.88 -6.34 -13.55
CA ILE A 135 8.49 -7.68 -14.01
C ILE A 135 9.56 -8.27 -14.95
N LEU A 136 10.12 -7.47 -15.87
CA LEU A 136 11.24 -7.88 -16.70
C LEU A 136 12.45 -8.29 -15.84
N LEU A 137 12.80 -7.47 -14.85
CA LEU A 137 13.90 -7.78 -13.94
C LEU A 137 13.64 -9.06 -13.13
N ALA A 138 12.39 -9.28 -12.68
CA ALA A 138 12.01 -10.54 -12.03
C ALA A 138 12.19 -11.74 -12.97
N LYS A 139 11.84 -11.62 -14.26
CA LYS A 139 12.08 -12.69 -15.24
C LYS A 139 13.58 -13.01 -15.38
N ASN A 140 14.44 -12.00 -15.39
CA ASN A 140 15.90 -12.22 -15.43
C ASN A 140 16.41 -13.01 -14.22
N VAL A 141 15.79 -12.84 -13.04
CA VAL A 141 16.11 -13.62 -11.83
C VAL A 141 15.65 -15.08 -11.99
N PHE A 142 14.44 -15.32 -12.50
CA PHE A 142 13.96 -16.67 -12.82
C PHE A 142 14.94 -17.41 -13.77
N GLU A 143 15.38 -16.73 -14.83
CA GLU A 143 16.34 -17.30 -15.77
C GLU A 143 17.74 -17.52 -15.16
N THR A 144 18.15 -16.64 -14.23
CA THR A 144 19.40 -16.80 -13.51
C THR A 144 19.38 -18.05 -12.64
N ALA A 145 18.30 -18.27 -11.88
CA ALA A 145 18.13 -19.49 -11.09
C ALA A 145 18.14 -20.75 -11.97
N LEU A 146 17.48 -20.71 -13.13
CA LEU A 146 17.50 -21.80 -14.10
C LEU A 146 18.93 -22.09 -14.61
N ARG A 147 19.71 -21.07 -14.96
CA ARG A 147 21.12 -21.22 -15.38
C ARG A 147 22.02 -21.78 -14.28
N LEU A 148 21.70 -21.52 -13.02
CA LEU A 148 22.41 -22.07 -11.86
C LEU A 148 21.98 -23.51 -11.53
N GLY A 149 21.04 -24.10 -12.28
CA GLY A 149 20.56 -25.46 -12.05
C GLY A 149 19.63 -25.61 -10.84
N MET A 150 19.08 -24.50 -10.34
CA MET A 150 18.16 -24.51 -9.20
C MET A 150 16.76 -24.99 -9.61
N SER A 151 15.95 -25.35 -8.62
CA SER A 151 14.54 -25.68 -8.84
C SER A 151 13.80 -24.53 -9.52
N LYS A 152 12.90 -24.87 -10.45
CA LYS A 152 12.06 -23.90 -11.15
C LYS A 152 11.23 -23.08 -10.15
N MET A 153 11.41 -21.76 -10.18
CA MET A 153 10.58 -20.81 -9.45
C MET A 153 9.14 -20.80 -10.00
N LYS A 154 8.17 -20.59 -9.12
CA LYS A 154 6.72 -20.62 -9.44
C LYS A 154 5.95 -19.41 -8.94
N ILE A 155 6.56 -18.52 -8.15
CA ILE A 155 5.85 -17.36 -7.58
C ILE A 155 6.44 -16.05 -8.09
N LEU A 156 5.60 -15.23 -8.69
CA LEU A 156 5.89 -13.82 -8.95
C LEU A 156 5.03 -12.96 -8.03
N ASP A 157 5.69 -12.19 -7.16
CA ASP A 157 5.03 -11.21 -6.32
C ASP A 157 5.33 -9.80 -6.81
N ILE A 158 4.29 -9.13 -7.30
CA ILE A 158 4.40 -7.78 -7.85
C ILE A 158 4.33 -6.68 -6.77
N GLY A 159 4.20 -7.07 -5.50
CA GLY A 159 4.15 -6.18 -4.36
C GLY A 159 2.97 -5.22 -4.39
N GLY A 160 3.14 -4.08 -3.70
CA GLY A 160 2.14 -3.03 -3.57
C GLY A 160 2.49 -1.77 -4.36
N GLY A 161 1.86 -0.66 -3.99
CA GLY A 161 2.03 0.65 -4.65
C GLY A 161 0.77 1.17 -5.34
N PHE A 162 -0.23 0.31 -5.47
CA PHE A 162 -1.53 0.63 -6.05
C PHE A 162 -2.29 1.70 -5.26
N THR A 163 -2.84 2.69 -5.98
CA THR A 163 -3.82 3.67 -5.51
C THR A 163 -5.18 3.37 -6.16
N SER A 164 -6.30 3.72 -5.54
CA SER A 164 -7.59 3.58 -6.21
C SER A 164 -7.75 4.62 -7.33
N GLY A 165 -8.72 4.41 -8.24
CA GLY A 165 -9.00 5.34 -9.35
C GLY A 165 -8.35 4.94 -10.69
N SER A 166 -8.13 5.93 -11.58
CA SER A 166 -7.67 5.73 -12.97
C SER A 166 -6.23 5.25 -13.08
N LYS A 167 -5.37 5.64 -12.13
CA LYS A 167 -3.99 5.18 -12.06
C LYS A 167 -3.88 3.66 -11.89
N PHE A 168 -4.83 3.04 -11.18
CA PHE A 168 -4.91 1.58 -11.10
C PHE A 168 -5.23 0.96 -12.46
N ASP A 169 -6.14 1.56 -13.22
CA ASP A 169 -6.54 1.05 -14.53
C ASP A 169 -5.32 1.01 -15.47
N GLU A 170 -4.56 2.10 -15.54
CA GLU A 170 -3.32 2.17 -16.33
C GLU A 170 -2.26 1.17 -15.85
N ALA A 171 -2.00 1.09 -14.55
CA ALA A 171 -1.05 0.14 -13.99
C ALA A 171 -1.43 -1.30 -14.31
N SER A 172 -2.72 -1.65 -14.15
CA SER A 172 -3.21 -3.01 -14.37
C SER A 172 -3.04 -3.49 -15.80
N LEU A 173 -3.27 -2.61 -16.79
CA LEU A 173 -3.04 -2.92 -18.20
C LEU A 173 -1.56 -3.25 -18.45
N ASN A 174 -0.66 -2.39 -17.98
CA ASN A 174 0.78 -2.57 -18.19
C ASN A 174 1.32 -3.81 -17.46
N ILE A 175 0.78 -4.13 -16.28
CA ILE A 175 1.13 -5.35 -15.54
C ILE A 175 0.70 -6.59 -16.33
N ASN A 176 -0.53 -6.64 -16.83
CA ASN A 176 -1.01 -7.77 -17.62
C ASN A 176 -0.18 -7.94 -18.91
N ASP A 177 0.12 -6.84 -19.61
CA ASP A 177 0.93 -6.88 -20.83
C ASP A 177 2.36 -7.39 -20.52
N ALA A 178 2.97 -6.93 -19.43
CA ALA A 178 4.30 -7.40 -19.01
C ALA A 178 4.29 -8.87 -18.60
N ILE A 179 3.30 -9.32 -17.83
CA ILE A 179 3.14 -10.73 -17.44
C ILE A 179 3.01 -11.60 -18.69
N ASN A 180 2.12 -11.24 -19.61
CA ASN A 180 1.94 -11.98 -20.85
C ASN A 180 3.21 -12.00 -21.69
N SER A 181 3.95 -10.88 -21.77
CA SER A 181 5.16 -10.81 -22.60
C SER A 181 6.33 -11.61 -22.03
N TYR A 182 6.51 -11.64 -20.72
CA TYR A 182 7.72 -12.19 -20.08
C TYR A 182 7.50 -13.57 -19.45
N PHE A 183 6.26 -13.92 -19.12
CA PHE A 183 5.91 -15.13 -18.39
C PHE A 183 4.88 -16.01 -19.14
N GLU A 184 4.59 -15.78 -20.43
CA GLU A 184 3.66 -16.61 -21.22
C GLU A 184 3.96 -18.11 -21.19
N ASN A 185 5.23 -18.51 -21.11
CA ASN A 185 5.66 -19.91 -21.15
C ASN A 185 5.75 -20.56 -19.74
N GLU A 186 5.18 -19.93 -18.72
CA GLU A 186 5.23 -20.37 -17.33
C GLU A 186 3.85 -20.85 -16.85
N ASP A 187 3.41 -22.02 -17.34
CA ASP A 187 2.05 -22.55 -17.12
C ASP A 187 1.64 -22.72 -15.63
N ASP A 188 2.61 -22.97 -14.74
CA ASP A 188 2.40 -23.17 -13.30
C ASP A 188 2.66 -21.89 -12.46
N LEU A 189 2.78 -20.72 -13.10
CA LEU A 189 3.11 -19.48 -12.40
C LEU A 189 1.94 -19.00 -11.54
N ILE A 190 2.23 -18.79 -10.26
CA ILE A 190 1.34 -18.13 -9.31
C ILE A 190 1.77 -16.67 -9.20
N ILE A 191 0.85 -15.76 -9.54
CA ILE A 191 1.09 -14.33 -9.45
C ILE A 191 0.31 -13.77 -8.27
N ILE A 192 0.99 -13.05 -7.40
CA ILE A 192 0.42 -12.40 -6.23
C ILE A 192 0.78 -10.92 -6.26
N GLY A 193 0.01 -10.11 -5.53
CA GLY A 193 0.37 -8.73 -5.25
C GLY A 193 -0.06 -8.35 -3.84
N GLU A 194 0.56 -7.30 -3.31
CA GLU A 194 0.43 -6.84 -1.92
C GLU A 194 -0.28 -5.48 -1.78
N PRO A 195 -1.50 -5.30 -2.32
CA PRO A 195 -2.19 -4.01 -2.24
C PRO A 195 -2.59 -3.67 -0.79
N GLY A 196 -2.03 -2.60 -0.25
CA GLY A 196 -2.51 -1.96 0.98
C GLY A 196 -3.46 -0.81 0.68
N ARG A 197 -2.88 0.36 0.36
CA ARG A 197 -3.56 1.63 0.15
C ARG A 197 -4.77 1.52 -0.79
N TYR A 198 -4.63 0.80 -1.90
CA TYR A 198 -5.69 0.54 -2.87
C TYR A 198 -7.04 0.14 -2.25
N PHE A 199 -7.03 -0.71 -1.21
CA PHE A 199 -8.26 -1.20 -0.61
C PHE A 199 -8.90 -0.25 0.39
N VAL A 200 -8.11 0.62 1.03
CA VAL A 200 -8.55 1.34 2.24
C VAL A 200 -8.48 2.86 2.14
N GLU A 201 -7.83 3.42 1.12
CA GLU A 201 -7.61 4.88 1.03
C GLU A 201 -8.90 5.71 0.97
N THR A 202 -9.95 5.20 0.34
CA THR A 202 -11.26 5.88 0.20
C THR A 202 -12.30 5.37 1.20
N ALA A 203 -11.96 4.36 2.01
CA ALA A 203 -12.90 3.74 2.94
C ALA A 203 -13.14 4.55 4.22
N PHE A 204 -12.30 5.57 4.49
CA PHE A 204 -12.32 6.36 5.71
C PHE A 204 -12.45 7.85 5.43
N THR A 205 -13.20 8.55 6.30
CA THR A 205 -13.25 10.01 6.35
C THR A 205 -12.93 10.45 7.78
N LEU A 206 -11.90 11.28 7.95
CA LEU A 206 -11.55 11.85 9.25
C LEU A 206 -12.45 13.05 9.55
N ALA A 207 -13.16 12.99 10.69
CA ALA A 207 -13.83 14.14 11.28
C ALA A 207 -13.02 14.62 12.49
N THR A 208 -12.71 15.92 12.53
CA THR A 208 -11.93 16.54 13.60
C THR A 208 -12.56 17.87 13.99
N LYS A 209 -12.44 18.24 15.26
CA LYS A 209 -13.03 19.46 15.82
C LYS A 209 -12.02 20.58 15.81
N VAL A 210 -12.46 21.77 15.42
CA VAL A 210 -11.69 23.00 15.65
C VAL A 210 -11.68 23.32 17.15
N ILE A 211 -10.51 23.26 17.77
CA ILE A 211 -10.29 23.56 19.20
C ILE A 211 -9.67 24.93 19.44
N GLY A 212 -9.10 25.53 18.40
CA GLY A 212 -8.49 26.86 18.49
C GLY A 212 -8.68 27.64 17.20
N LYS A 213 -8.70 28.96 17.32
CA LYS A 213 -8.76 29.88 16.19
C LYS A 213 -7.96 31.14 16.46
N ARG A 214 -7.22 31.59 15.47
CA ARG A 214 -6.50 32.86 15.49
C ARG A 214 -6.75 33.59 14.17
N VAL A 215 -6.97 34.90 14.28
CA VAL A 215 -7.21 35.77 13.14
C VAL A 215 -6.19 36.90 13.19
N ARG A 216 -5.40 37.05 12.12
CA ARG A 216 -4.42 38.12 11.96
C ARG A 216 -4.66 38.78 10.61
N SER A 217 -5.33 39.93 10.62
CA SER A 217 -5.80 40.61 9.41
C SER A 217 -6.67 39.67 8.54
N GLU A 218 -6.20 39.28 7.36
CA GLU A 218 -6.90 38.36 6.46
C GLU A 218 -6.51 36.88 6.68
N LEU A 219 -5.47 36.59 7.48
CA LEU A 219 -5.05 35.22 7.77
C LEU A 219 -5.93 34.62 8.87
N ARG A 220 -6.49 33.44 8.59
CA ARG A 220 -7.25 32.63 9.54
C ARG A 220 -6.51 31.32 9.77
N GLU A 221 -6.27 31.05 11.04
CA GLU A 221 -5.53 29.90 11.52
C GLU A 221 -6.46 29.09 12.43
N TYR A 222 -6.53 27.78 12.21
CA TYR A 222 -7.34 26.86 12.99
C TYR A 222 -6.46 25.75 13.56
N TRP A 223 -6.72 25.42 14.82
CA TRP A 223 -6.17 24.24 15.48
C TRP A 223 -7.27 23.20 15.59
N ILE A 224 -6.90 21.96 15.31
CA ILE A 224 -7.79 20.81 15.35
C ILE A 224 -7.32 19.84 16.46
N ASP A 225 -8.20 18.93 16.88
CA ASP A 225 -7.93 17.93 17.94
C ASP A 225 -7.20 16.66 17.45
N ASP A 226 -6.62 16.70 16.25
CA ASP A 226 -5.75 15.67 15.68
C ASP A 226 -4.58 16.33 14.93
N GLY A 227 -3.54 15.58 14.56
CA GLY A 227 -2.34 16.13 13.96
C GLY A 227 -1.38 15.08 13.42
N ILE A 228 -0.16 15.52 13.10
CA ILE A 228 0.87 14.68 12.46
C ILE A 228 1.39 13.54 13.36
N TYR A 229 1.14 13.59 14.66
CA TYR A 229 1.44 12.49 15.59
C TYR A 229 0.27 11.52 15.76
N GLY A 230 -0.90 11.85 15.19
CA GLY A 230 -2.09 11.02 15.17
C GLY A 230 -2.39 10.59 13.74
N THR A 231 -3.63 10.83 13.29
CA THR A 231 -4.11 10.33 11.99
C THR A 231 -3.40 11.01 10.81
N LEU A 232 -2.92 12.25 10.99
CA LEU A 232 -2.34 13.05 9.90
C LEU A 232 -0.82 12.84 9.72
N ASN A 233 -0.26 11.76 10.28
CA ASN A 233 1.15 11.39 10.08
C ASN A 233 1.48 11.14 8.59
N ASN A 234 0.48 10.77 7.79
CA ASN A 234 0.58 10.60 6.35
C ASN A 234 1.03 11.87 5.59
N ILE A 235 0.86 13.06 6.16
CA ILE A 235 1.44 14.29 5.58
C ILE A 235 2.97 14.20 5.57
N VAL A 236 3.56 13.68 6.65
CA VAL A 236 5.01 13.63 6.86
C VAL A 236 5.62 12.39 6.20
N PHE A 237 4.99 11.22 6.39
CA PHE A 237 5.57 9.95 5.98
C PHE A 237 5.12 9.48 4.58
N ASP A 238 3.92 9.87 4.16
CA ASP A 238 3.34 9.46 2.87
C ASP A 238 3.26 10.62 1.85
N ASN A 239 3.71 11.83 2.21
CA ASN A 239 3.57 13.05 1.41
C ASN A 239 2.11 13.33 0.98
N ALA A 240 1.15 13.00 1.85
CA ALA A 240 -0.27 13.13 1.54
C ALA A 240 -0.69 14.61 1.40
N ILE A 241 -1.44 14.92 0.34
CA ILE A 241 -2.12 16.21 0.17
C ILE A 241 -3.56 16.05 0.63
N LEU A 242 -3.92 16.70 1.73
CA LEU A 242 -5.26 16.61 2.31
C LEU A 242 -6.22 17.62 1.70
N LYS A 243 -7.47 17.21 1.53
CA LYS A 243 -8.59 18.09 1.19
C LYS A 243 -9.52 18.19 2.40
N CYS A 244 -9.50 19.34 3.09
CA CYS A 244 -10.38 19.58 4.24
C CYS A 244 -11.75 20.12 3.78
N MET A 245 -12.83 19.60 4.36
CA MET A 245 -14.19 20.07 4.13
C MET A 245 -14.88 20.35 5.46
N THR A 246 -15.69 21.41 5.53
CA THR A 246 -16.45 21.73 6.74
C THR A 246 -17.72 20.90 6.79
N LEU A 247 -17.91 20.11 7.85
CA LEU A 247 -19.17 19.43 8.15
C LEU A 247 -20.16 20.48 8.70
N ARG A 248 -21.05 21.02 7.85
CA ARG A 248 -22.11 21.93 8.29
C ARG A 248 -23.48 21.37 7.89
N PHE A 249 -24.10 20.65 8.81
CA PHE A 249 -25.54 20.40 8.80
C PHE A 249 -26.24 21.60 9.46
N GLY A 250 -27.04 22.35 8.69
CA GLY A 250 -27.98 23.34 9.25
C GLY A 250 -27.49 24.78 9.35
N SER A 251 -27.23 25.44 8.22
CA SER A 251 -27.73 26.82 8.09
C SER A 251 -29.23 26.73 7.83
N LYS A 252 -30.07 27.34 8.68
CA LYS A 252 -31.51 27.50 8.43
C LYS A 252 -31.72 27.94 6.96
N PRO A 253 -32.77 27.48 6.24
CA PRO A 253 -33.04 27.91 4.85
C PRO A 253 -33.16 29.43 4.69
N GLU A 254 -33.50 30.13 5.77
CA GLU A 254 -33.57 31.59 5.85
C GLU A 254 -32.19 32.27 5.86
N ASN A 255 -31.13 31.53 6.15
CA ASN A 255 -29.75 32.00 6.30
C ASN A 255 -28.79 31.22 5.36
N ILE A 256 -29.25 31.01 4.12
CA ILE A 256 -28.48 30.40 2.99
C ILE A 256 -27.24 31.23 2.63
N THR A 257 -27.15 32.47 3.09
CA THR A 257 -25.98 33.32 2.89
C THR A 257 -25.53 33.87 4.23
N CYS A 258 -24.31 33.55 4.63
CA CYS A 258 -23.59 34.48 5.48
C CYS A 258 -23.24 35.67 4.57
N LYS A 259 -24.22 36.57 4.39
CA LYS A 259 -24.25 37.71 3.44
C LYS A 259 -23.05 38.66 3.57
N TYR A 260 -22.20 38.45 4.58
CA TYR A 260 -21.02 39.26 4.89
C TYR A 260 -19.77 38.43 5.24
N SER A 261 -19.80 37.09 5.18
CA SER A 261 -18.55 36.33 5.33
C SER A 261 -17.89 36.14 3.97
N LYS A 262 -16.73 36.77 3.80
CA LYS A 262 -15.81 36.45 2.70
C LYS A 262 -15.54 34.94 2.70
N THR A 263 -15.80 34.28 1.57
CA THR A 263 -15.31 32.93 1.28
C THR A 263 -13.87 33.04 0.79
N TYR A 264 -12.99 32.13 1.22
CA TYR A 264 -11.57 32.16 0.88
C TYR A 264 -11.17 30.84 0.22
N PRO A 265 -10.40 30.86 -0.90
CA PRO A 265 -9.80 29.67 -1.46
C PRO A 265 -8.91 28.96 -0.43
N SER A 266 -8.97 27.63 -0.36
CA SER A 266 -8.09 26.83 0.50
C SER A 266 -6.74 26.61 -0.18
N ILE A 267 -5.73 27.41 0.17
CA ILE A 267 -4.33 27.03 -0.03
C ILE A 267 -3.82 26.56 1.32
N GLN A 268 -3.61 25.25 1.43
CA GLN A 268 -3.14 24.60 2.65
C GLN A 268 -1.61 24.56 2.64
N GLN A 269 -0.99 25.29 3.57
CA GLN A 269 0.44 25.26 3.79
C GLN A 269 0.69 24.84 5.25
N PHE A 270 1.15 23.59 5.44
CA PHE A 270 1.78 23.16 6.69
C PHE A 270 3.21 23.69 6.70
N LEU A 271 3.38 25.00 6.85
CA LEU A 271 4.69 25.60 7.04
C LEU A 271 4.92 25.79 8.54
N ASP A 272 5.63 24.84 9.13
CA ASP A 272 6.66 25.00 10.16
C ASP A 272 6.74 23.69 10.98
N PRO A 273 7.88 22.96 11.01
CA PRO A 273 8.06 21.81 11.89
C PRO A 273 7.87 22.13 13.39
N LEU A 274 7.82 23.42 13.77
CA LEU A 274 7.52 23.87 15.13
C LEU A 274 6.03 24.16 15.40
N VAL A 275 5.15 24.18 14.38
CA VAL A 275 3.71 24.46 14.56
C VAL A 275 2.87 23.28 14.05
N ILE A 276 2.75 22.31 14.94
CA ILE A 276 2.41 20.89 14.69
C ILE A 276 0.91 20.63 14.41
N HIS A 277 0.04 21.64 14.54
CA HIS A 277 -1.44 21.48 14.51
C HIS A 277 -2.17 22.57 13.71
N LEU A 278 -1.58 23.09 12.63
CA LEU A 278 -2.09 24.28 11.97
C LEU A 278 -2.59 24.04 10.54
N ILE A 279 -3.89 24.27 10.31
CA ILE A 279 -4.43 24.45 8.95
C ILE A 279 -4.36 25.95 8.62
N ARG A 280 -3.51 26.34 7.67
CA ARG A 280 -3.43 27.71 7.13
C ARG A 280 -4.33 27.86 5.90
N TYR A 281 -4.99 29.03 5.80
CA TYR A 281 -5.70 29.47 4.60
C TYR A 281 -5.08 30.80 4.11
N LEU A 282 -4.57 30.84 2.88
CA LEU A 282 -4.06 32.06 2.22
C LEU A 282 -4.94 32.46 1.03
N LYS A 283 -5.17 33.78 0.87
CA LYS A 283 -5.83 34.36 -0.30
C LYS A 283 -4.86 34.33 -1.49
N SER A 284 -5.14 33.51 -2.50
CA SER A 284 -4.45 33.60 -3.80
C SER A 284 -5.10 34.67 -4.67
N THR A 285 -4.27 35.49 -5.32
CA THR A 285 -4.67 36.45 -6.35
C THR A 285 -4.65 35.77 -7.73
N HIS A 286 -5.83 35.72 -8.37
CA HIS A 286 -6.10 35.50 -9.81
C HIS A 286 -5.73 34.14 -10.45
N TYR A 287 -6.73 33.32 -10.82
CA TYR A 287 -7.30 33.12 -12.18
C TYR A 287 -8.51 32.13 -12.11
N PRO A 288 -9.44 32.11 -13.09
CA PRO A 288 -10.80 31.55 -12.93
C PRO A 288 -10.94 30.09 -13.41
N ASN A 289 -12.02 29.46 -12.93
CA ASN A 289 -12.68 28.21 -13.40
C ASN A 289 -12.20 26.87 -12.81
N LEU A 290 -13.14 26.17 -12.15
CA LEU A 290 -13.56 24.75 -12.30
C LEU A 290 -14.14 24.23 -10.97
N ARG A 291 -15.47 24.19 -10.85
CA ARG A 291 -16.39 23.05 -11.08
C ARG A 291 -16.41 22.05 -9.92
N TRP A 292 -17.59 21.96 -9.33
CA TRP A 292 -18.05 20.93 -8.42
C TRP A 292 -18.18 19.60 -9.13
N THR A 293 -17.95 18.51 -8.40
CA THR A 293 -18.62 17.24 -8.67
C THR A 293 -18.97 16.56 -7.36
N ILE A 294 -20.20 16.02 -7.38
CA ILE A 294 -20.85 15.16 -6.38
C ILE A 294 -20.50 13.72 -6.78
N GLY A 295 -20.29 12.84 -5.79
CA GLY A 295 -20.03 11.41 -5.99
C GLY A 295 -18.87 10.95 -5.14
#